data_AF-A0A1Q9P4C9-F1
#
_entry.id   AF-A0A1Q9P4C9-F1
#
_cell.length_a   1.000
_cell.length_b   1.000
_cell.length_c   1.000
_cell.angle_alpha   90.00
_cell.angle_beta   90.00
_cell.angle_gamma   90.00
#
_symmetry.space_group_name_H-M   'P 1'
#
loop_
_entity.id
_entity.type
_entity.pdbx_description
1 polymer ?
#
loop_
_entity_poly.entity_id
_entity_poly.type
_entity_poly.pdbx_seq_one_letter_code
_entity_poly.pdbx_strand_id
1 'polypeptide(L)'
;MVALVIRNIEIDPLLSLLREDYSDKLEKVWESGGMINAVFIRSELALRTMSEQTITIIVQHYKEDRECEITVISSGGGDGLLRIDLGSQASAESTFLKKIEHLARIHGWELSRKYPGRKGAGCPFCDAYYLYSEKYIQDDGSVVCQNCNRSFMLDTGTKLGPREERIV
;
A
#
# COMPACT_ATOMS: atom_id res chain seq x y z
N MET A 1 -5.25 0.57 0.11
CA MET A 1 -4.09 1.43 -0.19
C MET A 1 -2.86 0.55 -0.23
N VAL A 2 -2.06 0.68 -1.28
CA VAL A 2 -0.78 -0.03 -1.44
C VAL A 2 0.34 1.00 -1.51
N ALA A 3 1.42 0.76 -0.76
CA ALA A 3 2.66 1.52 -0.89
C ALA A 3 3.78 0.58 -1.34
N LEU A 4 4.53 0.99 -2.36
CA LEU A 4 5.62 0.23 -2.97
C LEU A 4 6.89 1.07 -2.94
N VAL A 5 8.02 0.38 -2.84
CA VAL A 5 9.36 0.93 -3.05
C VAL A 5 10.00 0.14 -4.18
N ILE A 6 10.52 0.86 -5.17
CA ILE A 6 11.26 0.29 -6.30
C ILE A 6 12.68 0.83 -6.28
N ARG A 7 13.68 -0.04 -6.30
CA ARG A 7 15.10 0.35 -6.33
C ARG A 7 15.75 -0.02 -7.65
N ASN A 8 16.84 0.68 -7.96
CA ASN A 8 17.56 0.61 -9.23
C ASN A 8 16.68 0.97 -10.43
N ILE A 9 15.66 1.81 -10.22
CA ILE A 9 14.68 2.16 -11.24
C ILE A 9 15.24 3.17 -12.25
N GLU A 10 14.84 3.00 -13.51
CA GLU A 10 14.81 4.08 -14.51
C GLU A 10 13.36 4.53 -14.61
N ILE A 11 13.10 5.82 -14.43
CA ILE A 11 11.73 6.29 -14.18
C ILE A 11 10.85 6.32 -15.44
N ASP A 12 11.44 6.42 -16.63
CA ASP A 12 10.71 6.64 -17.88
C ASP A 12 9.79 5.47 -18.28
N PRO A 13 10.18 4.19 -18.16
CA PRO A 13 9.26 3.08 -18.40
C PRO A 13 8.05 3.08 -17.44
N LEU A 14 8.28 3.43 -16.17
CA LEU A 14 7.18 3.53 -15.19
C LEU A 14 6.22 4.67 -15.57
N LEU A 15 6.74 5.87 -15.85
CA LEU A 15 5.91 7.00 -16.24
C LEU A 15 5.15 6.71 -17.53
N SER A 16 5.77 6.02 -18.49
CA SER A 16 5.10 5.63 -19.75
C SER A 16 3.91 4.71 -19.50
N LEU A 17 4.08 3.68 -18.66
CA LEU A 17 2.99 2.81 -18.24
C LEU A 17 1.86 3.61 -17.56
N LEU A 18 2.20 4.50 -16.63
CA LEU A 18 1.22 5.28 -15.88
C LEU A 18 0.44 6.27 -16.75
N ARG A 19 1.13 6.88 -17.73
CA ARG A 19 0.49 7.75 -18.74
C ARG A 19 -0.49 6.98 -19.61
N GLU A 20 -0.10 5.79 -20.06
CA GLU A 20 -0.96 4.99 -20.93
C GLU A 20 -2.18 4.44 -20.19
N ASP A 21 -1.97 3.93 -18.97
CA ASP A 21 -2.98 3.14 -18.27
C ASP A 21 -3.78 3.92 -17.21
N TYR A 22 -3.27 5.03 -16.66
CA TYR A 22 -3.80 5.62 -15.43
C TYR A 22 -4.02 7.14 -15.45
N SER A 23 -4.02 7.78 -16.63
CA SER A 23 -4.05 9.25 -16.78
C SER A 23 -5.36 9.85 -17.31
N ASP A 24 -6.44 9.07 -17.47
CA ASP A 24 -7.64 9.53 -18.18
C ASP A 24 -8.37 10.71 -17.50
N LYS A 25 -8.16 10.94 -16.20
CA LYS A 25 -8.71 12.09 -15.47
C LYS A 25 -7.68 13.16 -15.15
N LEU A 26 -6.47 12.76 -14.77
CA LEU A 26 -5.40 13.68 -14.42
C LEU A 26 -4.03 13.04 -14.67
N GLU A 27 -3.15 13.84 -15.24
CA GLU A 27 -1.70 13.64 -15.18
C GLU A 27 -1.04 14.94 -14.71
N LYS A 28 -0.17 14.83 -13.72
CA LYS A 28 0.74 15.90 -13.35
C LYS A 28 2.10 15.32 -13.01
N VAL A 29 3.13 15.71 -13.76
CA VAL A 29 4.53 15.38 -13.47
C VAL A 29 5.30 16.68 -13.26
N TRP A 30 6.14 16.73 -12.23
CA TRP A 30 7.00 17.88 -11.98
C TRP A 30 8.29 17.46 -11.28
N GLU A 31 9.29 18.33 -11.37
CA GLU A 31 10.57 18.13 -10.72
C GLU A 31 10.77 19.15 -9.60
N SER A 32 11.30 18.72 -8.47
CA SER A 32 11.67 19.58 -7.35
C SER A 32 12.82 18.96 -6.56
N GLY A 33 13.93 19.69 -6.41
CA GLY A 33 15.03 19.30 -5.52
C GLY A 33 15.61 17.91 -5.78
N GLY A 34 15.93 17.58 -7.05
CA GLY A 34 16.49 16.26 -7.40
C GLY A 34 15.48 15.11 -7.39
N MET A 35 14.19 15.41 -7.20
CA MET A 35 13.10 14.45 -7.15
C MET A 35 12.12 14.67 -8.30
N ILE A 36 11.69 13.59 -8.96
CA ILE A 36 10.54 13.61 -9.86
C ILE A 36 9.32 13.21 -9.05
N ASN A 37 8.32 14.08 -9.05
CA ASN A 37 7.03 13.83 -8.43
C ASN A 37 5.98 13.68 -9.54
N ALA A 38 5.07 12.74 -9.38
CA ALA A 38 3.94 12.60 -10.28
C ALA A 38 2.65 12.19 -9.58
N VAL A 39 1.53 12.62 -10.14
CA VAL A 39 0.18 12.20 -9.76
C VAL A 39 -0.58 11.81 -11.02
N PHE A 40 -1.16 10.61 -10.98
CA PHE A 40 -2.01 10.07 -12.02
C PHE A 40 -3.36 9.71 -11.41
N ILE A 41 -4.46 10.09 -12.07
CA ILE A 41 -5.81 9.74 -11.65
C ILE A 41 -6.53 9.09 -12.81
N ARG A 42 -7.07 7.91 -12.52
CA ARG A 42 -7.98 7.19 -13.39
C ARG A 42 -9.34 7.00 -12.76
N SER A 43 -10.39 7.11 -13.56
CA SER A 43 -11.73 6.65 -13.16
C SER A 43 -12.15 5.46 -14.01
N GLU A 44 -12.70 4.44 -13.37
CA GLU A 44 -13.22 3.26 -14.06
C GLU A 44 -14.53 2.77 -13.43
N LEU A 45 -15.33 2.10 -14.24
CA LEU A 45 -16.55 1.45 -13.75
C LEU A 45 -16.18 0.10 -13.11
N ALA A 46 -16.35 0.00 -11.79
CA ALA A 46 -16.22 -1.25 -11.08
C ALA A 46 -17.46 -2.13 -11.37
N LEU A 47 -17.40 -2.97 -12.41
CA LEU A 47 -18.54 -3.77 -12.89
C LEU A 47 -19.20 -4.64 -11.81
N ARG A 48 -18.45 -5.07 -10.79
CA ARG A 48 -18.98 -5.89 -9.69
C ARG A 48 -19.94 -5.13 -8.78
N THR A 49 -19.72 -3.83 -8.60
CA THR A 49 -20.52 -2.96 -7.75
C THR A 49 -21.36 -1.98 -8.56
N MET A 50 -21.16 -1.95 -9.88
CA MET A 50 -21.75 -1.00 -10.83
C MET A 50 -21.57 0.46 -10.36
N SER A 51 -20.43 0.74 -9.73
CA SER A 51 -20.08 2.07 -9.22
C SER A 51 -18.82 2.59 -9.87
N GLU A 52 -18.70 3.91 -9.96
CA GLU A 52 -17.44 4.53 -10.35
C GLU A 52 -16.40 4.33 -9.24
N GLN A 53 -15.20 3.96 -9.65
CA GLN A 53 -14.03 3.85 -8.81
C GLN A 53 -12.95 4.78 -9.35
N THR A 54 -12.31 5.51 -8.46
CA THR A 54 -11.13 6.32 -8.77
C THR A 54 -9.88 5.62 -8.25
N ILE A 55 -8.86 5.53 -9.10
CA ILE A 55 -7.53 5.05 -8.76
C ILE A 55 -6.58 6.25 -8.83
N THR A 56 -6.02 6.63 -7.69
CA THR A 56 -5.02 7.69 -7.58
C THR A 56 -3.66 7.08 -7.33
N ILE A 57 -2.67 7.44 -8.14
CA ILE A 57 -1.30 6.97 -8.04
C ILE A 57 -0.40 8.19 -7.82
N ILE A 58 0.35 8.15 -6.73
CA ILE A 58 1.35 9.16 -6.37
C ILE A 58 2.72 8.52 -6.49
N VAL A 59 3.62 9.19 -7.21
CA VAL A 59 4.98 8.73 -7.47
C VAL A 59 5.97 9.77 -6.95
N GLN A 60 6.98 9.30 -6.22
CA GLN A 60 8.09 10.10 -5.74
C GLN A 60 9.38 9.37 -6.07
N HIS A 61 10.12 9.87 -7.05
CA HIS A 61 11.37 9.27 -7.52
C HIS A 61 12.57 10.13 -7.14
N TYR A 62 13.46 9.56 -6.33
CA TYR A 62 14.71 10.15 -5.88
C TYR A 62 15.80 9.81 -6.91
N LYS A 63 16.23 10.80 -7.71
CA LYS A 63 17.13 10.56 -8.85
C LYS A 63 18.50 10.05 -8.42
N GLU A 64 19.04 10.60 -7.33
CA GLU A 64 20.38 10.24 -6.83
C GLU A 64 20.42 8.80 -6.32
N ASP A 65 19.40 8.40 -5.55
CA ASP A 65 19.31 7.06 -4.94
C ASP A 65 18.78 6.00 -5.92
N ARG A 66 18.30 6.40 -7.10
CA ARG A 66 17.56 5.54 -8.04
C ARG A 66 16.45 4.75 -7.35
N GLU A 67 15.77 5.40 -6.41
CA GLU A 67 14.67 4.84 -5.63
C GLU A 67 13.36 5.54 -6.02
N CYS A 68 12.27 4.78 -6.04
CA CYS A 68 10.95 5.30 -6.34
C CYS A 68 9.94 4.77 -5.33
N GLU A 69 9.28 5.68 -4.62
CA GLU A 69 8.11 5.37 -3.80
C GLU A 69 6.83 5.56 -4.62
N ILE A 70 5.94 4.57 -4.57
CA ILE A 70 4.65 4.62 -5.24
C ILE A 70 3.56 4.37 -4.21
N THR A 71 2.60 5.28 -4.12
CA THR A 71 1.39 5.10 -3.31
C THR A 71 0.17 5.01 -4.21
N VAL A 72 -0.61 3.96 -4.04
CA VAL A 72 -1.86 3.72 -4.77
C VAL A 72 -3.04 3.75 -3.81
N ILE A 73 -3.99 4.61 -4.13
CA ILE A 73 -5.23 4.81 -3.38
C ILE A 73 -6.38 4.54 -4.32
N SER A 74 -7.19 3.53 -4.00
CA SER A 74 -8.45 3.25 -4.70
C SER A 74 -9.63 3.70 -3.84
N SER A 75 -10.57 4.43 -4.41
CA SER A 75 -11.76 4.97 -3.72
C SER A 75 -13.02 4.89 -4.60
N GLY A 76 -14.21 4.88 -4.00
CA GLY A 76 -15.50 4.94 -4.71
C GLY A 76 -16.14 3.59 -5.09
N GLY A 77 -15.34 2.53 -5.19
CA GLY A 77 -15.83 1.17 -5.54
C GLY A 77 -16.87 0.57 -4.57
N GLY A 78 -17.05 1.16 -3.38
CA GLY A 78 -18.00 0.71 -2.36
C GLY A 78 -19.24 1.56 -2.15
N ASP A 79 -19.52 2.59 -2.96
CA ASP A 79 -20.74 3.40 -2.87
C ASP A 79 -21.83 2.98 -3.89
N GLY A 80 -21.76 1.76 -4.44
CA GLY A 80 -22.83 1.17 -5.25
C GLY A 80 -24.17 1.00 -4.50
N LEU A 81 -25.21 0.49 -5.17
CA LEU A 81 -26.62 0.45 -4.71
C LEU A 81 -26.87 -0.05 -3.25
N LEU A 82 -25.91 -0.75 -2.64
CA LEU A 82 -25.97 -1.29 -1.27
C LEU A 82 -24.81 -0.86 -0.35
N ARG A 83 -23.92 0.04 -0.82
CA ARG A 83 -22.70 0.48 -0.12
C ARG A 83 -21.73 -0.66 0.28
N ILE A 84 -21.62 -1.69 -0.56
CA ILE A 84 -20.76 -2.85 -0.34
C ILE A 84 -19.60 -2.79 -1.34
N ASP A 85 -18.36 -2.68 -0.85
CA ASP A 85 -17.14 -2.62 -1.67
C ASP A 85 -16.86 -3.92 -2.46
N LEU A 86 -17.34 -5.08 -1.99
CA LEU A 86 -17.13 -6.41 -2.61
C LEU A 86 -15.66 -6.67 -3.06
N GLY A 87 -14.69 -5.99 -2.44
CA GLY A 87 -13.27 -6.06 -2.80
C GLY A 87 -12.89 -5.40 -4.12
N SER A 88 -13.71 -4.50 -4.66
CA SER A 88 -13.43 -3.76 -5.90
C SER A 88 -12.13 -2.93 -5.79
N GLN A 89 -11.95 -2.25 -4.66
CA GLN A 89 -10.71 -1.53 -4.34
C GLN A 89 -9.49 -2.47 -4.31
N ALA A 90 -9.61 -3.60 -3.61
CA ALA A 90 -8.54 -4.59 -3.54
C ALA A 90 -8.19 -5.20 -4.91
N SER A 91 -9.19 -5.33 -5.80
CA SER A 91 -8.99 -5.82 -7.17
C SER A 91 -8.18 -4.85 -8.02
N ALA A 92 -8.46 -3.54 -7.94
CA ALA A 92 -7.69 -2.52 -8.65
C ALA A 92 -6.24 -2.46 -8.15
N GLU A 93 -6.05 -2.48 -6.83
CA GLU A 93 -4.73 -2.51 -6.19
C GLU A 93 -3.92 -3.76 -6.57
N SER A 94 -4.56 -4.93 -6.63
CA SER A 94 -3.93 -6.19 -7.08
C SER A 94 -3.56 -6.15 -8.56
N THR A 95 -4.43 -5.58 -9.40
CA THR A 95 -4.18 -5.45 -10.85
C THR A 95 -2.99 -4.52 -11.11
N PHE A 96 -2.95 -3.38 -10.42
CA PHE A 96 -1.82 -2.46 -10.46
C PHE A 96 -0.52 -3.16 -10.03
N LEU A 97 -0.53 -3.87 -8.90
CA LEU A 97 0.65 -4.56 -8.39
C LEU A 97 1.21 -5.56 -9.41
N LYS A 98 0.35 -6.37 -10.05
CA LYS A 98 0.78 -7.34 -11.06
C LYS A 98 1.46 -6.67 -12.26
N LYS A 99 0.96 -5.52 -12.71
CA LYS A 99 1.59 -4.74 -13.79
C LYS A 99 2.97 -4.24 -13.38
N ILE A 100 3.11 -3.70 -12.16
CA ILE A 100 4.40 -3.22 -11.65
C ILE A 100 5.39 -4.36 -11.41
N GLU A 101 4.93 -5.50 -10.87
CA GLU A 101 5.75 -6.70 -10.70
C GLU A 101 6.28 -7.22 -12.04
N HIS A 102 5.43 -7.25 -13.06
CA HIS A 102 5.84 -7.61 -14.42
C HIS A 102 6.87 -6.63 -14.99
N LEU A 103 6.62 -5.33 -14.86
CA LEU A 103 7.53 -4.28 -15.34
C LEU A 103 8.88 -4.34 -14.60
N ALA A 104 8.87 -4.53 -13.28
CA ALA A 104 10.08 -4.70 -12.47
C ALA A 104 10.91 -5.90 -12.92
N ARG A 105 10.29 -7.04 -13.24
CA ARG A 105 10.99 -8.21 -13.79
C ARG A 105 11.63 -7.94 -15.14
N ILE A 106 10.96 -7.21 -16.03
CA ILE A 106 11.49 -6.87 -17.36
C ILE A 106 12.74 -6.00 -17.24
N HIS A 107 12.73 -5.03 -16.33
CA HIS A 107 13.80 -4.05 -16.18
C HIS A 107 14.81 -4.38 -15.07
N GLY A 108 14.66 -5.53 -14.40
CA GLY A 108 15.56 -5.96 -13.31
C GLY A 108 15.49 -5.07 -12.07
N TRP A 109 14.35 -4.46 -11.78
CA TRP A 109 14.15 -3.63 -10.59
C TRP A 109 13.88 -4.47 -9.35
N GLU A 110 14.34 -3.98 -8.21
CA GLU A 110 13.98 -4.56 -6.91
C GLU A 110 12.66 -3.95 -6.45
N LEU A 111 11.65 -4.78 -6.20
CA LEU A 111 10.33 -4.33 -5.81
C LEU A 111 10.02 -4.79 -4.41
N SER A 112 9.67 -3.85 -3.53
CA SER A 112 9.23 -4.14 -2.16
C SER A 112 7.90 -3.48 -1.86
N ARG A 113 7.08 -4.12 -1.02
CA ARG A 113 5.88 -3.53 -0.46
C ARG A 113 6.22 -2.86 0.87
N LYS A 114 5.87 -1.59 0.99
CA LYS A 114 6.01 -0.79 2.21
C LYS A 114 4.73 -0.91 3.03
N TYR A 115 4.84 -1.46 4.23
CA TYR A 115 3.73 -1.45 5.18
C TYR A 115 3.89 -0.23 6.09
N PRO A 116 2.90 0.67 6.14
CA PRO A 116 2.92 1.72 7.15
C PRO A 116 2.95 1.04 8.52
N GLY A 117 3.89 1.44 9.37
CA GLY A 117 4.02 0.91 10.72
C GLY A 117 2.65 0.92 11.41
N ARG A 118 2.27 -0.20 12.03
CA ARG A 118 0.97 -0.32 12.70
C ARG A 118 1.16 -0.06 14.19
N LYS A 119 0.26 0.72 14.80
CA LYS A 119 0.14 0.74 16.26
C LYS A 119 -0.47 -0.60 16.70
N GLY A 120 0.12 -1.26 17.68
CA GLY A 120 -0.37 -2.54 18.20
C GLY A 120 0.77 -3.40 18.75
N ALA A 121 0.46 -4.59 19.20
CA ALA A 121 1.46 -5.52 19.71
C ALA A 121 1.38 -6.84 18.96
N GLY A 122 2.56 -7.36 18.60
CA GLY A 122 2.72 -8.69 18.04
C GLY A 122 2.76 -9.72 19.16
N CYS A 123 2.00 -10.81 19.01
CA CYS A 123 2.10 -11.94 19.90
C CYS A 123 3.43 -12.66 19.67
N PRO A 124 4.30 -12.83 20.69
CA PRO A 124 5.61 -13.48 20.54
C PRO A 124 5.52 -14.99 20.31
N PHE A 125 4.31 -15.57 20.36
CA PHE A 125 4.09 -17.01 20.27
C PHE A 125 3.49 -17.47 18.95
N CYS A 126 2.82 -16.58 18.20
CA CYS A 126 2.11 -16.96 16.97
C CYS A 126 2.11 -15.88 15.88
N ASP A 127 2.87 -14.79 16.08
CA ASP A 127 3.03 -13.67 15.14
C ASP A 127 1.74 -12.91 14.77
N ALA A 128 0.61 -13.24 15.41
CA ALA A 128 -0.63 -12.49 15.24
C ALA A 128 -0.51 -11.09 15.85
N TYR A 129 -1.10 -10.09 15.18
CA TYR A 129 -0.95 -8.69 15.54
C TYR A 129 -2.28 -8.02 15.84
N TYR A 130 -2.39 -7.38 17.00
CA TYR A 130 -3.62 -6.73 17.45
C TYR A 130 -3.37 -5.36 18.03
N LEU A 131 -4.35 -4.47 17.88
CA LEU A 131 -4.45 -3.26 18.68
C LEU A 131 -5.29 -3.58 19.93
N TYR A 132 -4.64 -3.67 21.08
CA TYR A 132 -5.31 -3.87 22.35
C TYR A 132 -5.83 -2.53 22.88
N SER A 133 -7.14 -2.44 23.11
CA SER A 133 -7.71 -1.34 23.88
C SER A 133 -7.53 -1.60 25.38
N GLU A 134 -7.57 -0.55 26.20
CA GLU A 134 -7.33 -0.62 27.65
C GLU A 134 -8.13 -1.72 28.35
N LYS A 135 -9.38 -1.96 27.93
CA LYS A 135 -10.25 -3.01 28.49
C LYS A 135 -9.74 -4.45 28.30
N TYR A 136 -8.80 -4.69 27.40
CA TYR A 136 -8.18 -6.00 27.17
C TYR A 136 -6.80 -6.13 27.82
N ILE A 137 -6.30 -5.05 28.41
CA ILE A 137 -5.04 -5.02 29.16
C ILE A 137 -5.40 -5.35 30.60
N GLN A 138 -4.77 -6.39 31.15
CA GLN A 138 -4.95 -6.80 32.53
C GLN A 138 -4.25 -5.82 33.47
N ASP A 139 -4.58 -5.87 34.77
CA ASP A 139 -4.03 -4.95 35.78
C ASP A 139 -2.49 -5.00 35.87
N ASP A 140 -1.89 -6.13 35.49
CA ASP A 140 -0.44 -6.33 35.45
C ASP A 140 0.22 -5.83 34.14
N GLY A 141 -0.56 -5.30 33.18
CA GLY A 141 -0.08 -4.84 31.87
C GLY A 141 0.01 -5.94 30.80
N SER A 142 -0.43 -7.16 31.10
CA SER A 142 -0.45 -8.26 30.15
C SER A 142 -1.71 -8.25 29.26
N VAL A 143 -1.64 -8.95 28.14
CA VAL A 143 -2.78 -9.20 27.23
C VAL A 143 -2.83 -10.65 26.81
N VAL A 144 -4.04 -11.14 26.48
CA VAL A 144 -4.24 -12.47 25.89
C VAL A 144 -4.32 -12.36 24.37
N CYS A 145 -3.52 -13.14 23.65
CA CYS A 145 -3.59 -13.23 22.20
C CYS A 145 -4.94 -13.82 21.76
N GLN A 146 -5.68 -13.10 20.90
CA GLN A 146 -6.99 -13.56 20.39
C GLN A 146 -6.86 -14.74 19.40
N ASN A 147 -5.66 -15.04 18.91
CA ASN A 147 -5.41 -16.15 17.99
C ASN A 147 -4.98 -17.43 18.72
N CYS A 148 -4.01 -17.34 19.64
CA CYS A 148 -3.42 -18.51 20.30
C CYS A 148 -3.75 -18.64 21.79
N ASN A 149 -4.52 -17.71 22.35
CA ASN A 149 -4.92 -17.65 23.77
C ASN A 149 -3.76 -17.63 24.78
N ARG A 150 -2.54 -17.30 24.36
CA ARG A 150 -1.41 -17.12 25.29
C ARG A 150 -1.32 -15.68 25.78
N SER A 151 -0.99 -15.53 27.06
CA SER A 151 -0.74 -14.23 27.69
C SER A 151 0.70 -13.77 27.46
N PHE A 152 0.88 -12.48 27.17
CA PHE A 152 2.20 -11.85 27.10
C PHE A 152 2.14 -10.40 27.60
N MET A 153 3.28 -9.88 28.03
CA MET A 153 3.41 -8.49 28.46
C MET A 153 3.36 -7.56 27.25
N LEU A 154 2.55 -6.51 27.32
CA LEU A 154 2.67 -5.41 26.38
C LEU A 154 3.92 -4.61 26.75
N ASP A 155 4.99 -4.73 25.97
CA ASP A 155 6.04 -3.72 26.01
C ASP A 155 5.40 -2.38 25.66
N THR A 156 5.38 -1.46 26.62
CA THR A 156 4.76 -0.15 26.49
C THR A 156 5.31 0.55 25.24
N GLY A 157 4.46 0.72 24.23
CA GLY A 157 4.83 1.39 22.99
C GLY A 157 5.42 0.50 21.90
N THR A 158 5.09 -0.79 21.85
CA THR A 158 5.36 -1.63 20.67
C THR A 158 4.78 -0.95 19.43
N LYS A 159 5.65 -0.29 18.67
CA LYS A 159 5.38 0.22 17.34
C LYS A 159 6.07 -0.76 16.44
N LEU A 160 5.32 -1.50 15.62
CA LEU A 160 5.95 -2.01 14.41
C LEU A 160 6.31 -0.78 13.58
N GLY A 161 7.61 -0.54 13.46
CA GLY A 161 8.12 0.44 12.52
C GLY A 161 7.65 0.11 11.10
N PRO A 162 7.78 1.05 10.16
CA PRO A 162 7.60 0.71 8.75
C PRO A 162 8.48 -0.50 8.42
N ARG A 163 7.90 -1.47 7.72
CA ARG A 163 8.60 -2.65 7.24
C ARG A 163 8.44 -2.76 5.73
N GLU A 164 9.48 -3.26 5.08
CA GLU A 164 9.47 -3.59 3.67
C GLU A 164 9.47 -5.10 3.49
N GLU A 165 8.63 -5.60 2.60
CA GLU A 165 8.58 -7.00 2.19
C GLU A 165 8.97 -7.08 0.72
N ARG A 166 10.06 -7.78 0.42
CA ARG A 166 10.54 -7.95 -0.94
C ARG A 166 9.57 -8.82 -1.76
N ILE A 167 9.26 -8.37 -2.98
CA ILE A 167 8.40 -9.06 -3.95
C ILE A 167 9.25 -9.61 -5.11
N VAL A 168 10.16 -8.79 -5.64
CA VAL A 168 11.09 -9.13 -6.75
C VAL A 168 12.51 -8.72 -6.33
#